data_AF-W9YE56-F1
#
_entry.id   AF-W9YE56-F1
#
_cell.length_a   1.000
_cell.length_b   1.000
_cell.length_c   1.000
_cell.angle_alpha   90.00
_cell.angle_beta   90.00
_cell.angle_gamma   90.00
#
_symmetry.space_group_name_H-M   'P 1'
#
loop_
_entity.id
_entity.type
_entity.pdbx_description
1 polymer ?
#
loop_
_entity_poly.entity_id
_entity_poly.type
_entity_poly.pdbx_seq_one_letter_code
_entity_poly.pdbx_strand_id
1 'polypeptide(L)'
;MRIGRDVPPDDPSYGTYLYGPNLWPDMPEEEFKNPIMTYREHMLRLGTETIKILAIGLPYSDDVFDDFMRDPVAAHPGQEGLQVLHPALDSWIPVPTVENTYVVNVGDVLSAWTKGQYRSALHRVNNESTTNDRYSIPFFLDGTMFAVMSPLDGSLTLQTG
;
A
#
# COMPACT_ATOMS: atom_id res chain seq x y z
N MET A 1 -0.51 1.67 14.73
CA MET A 1 -1.23 2.96 14.56
C MET A 1 -1.54 3.12 13.08
N ARG A 2 -2.78 3.42 12.70
CA ARG A 2 -3.19 3.69 11.32
C ARG A 2 -3.47 5.18 11.20
N ILE A 3 -2.82 5.85 10.26
CA ILE A 3 -3.05 7.27 9.95
C ILE A 3 -3.73 7.33 8.58
N GLY A 4 -4.97 7.82 8.57
CA GLY A 4 -5.79 7.98 7.38
C GLY A 4 -5.63 9.37 6.76
N ARG A 5 -6.44 9.65 5.74
CA ARG A 5 -6.63 11.03 5.25
C ARG A 5 -7.28 11.86 6.37
N ASP A 6 -6.77 13.07 6.61
CA ASP A 6 -7.49 14.03 7.44
C ASP A 6 -8.76 14.47 6.70
N VAL A 7 -9.91 14.09 7.25
CA VAL A 7 -11.23 14.42 6.73
C VAL A 7 -11.82 15.53 7.59
N PRO A 8 -12.12 16.71 7.02
CA PRO A 8 -12.79 17.79 7.75
C PRO A 8 -14.16 17.38 8.30
N PRO A 9 -14.63 17.95 9.43
CA PRO A 9 -15.93 17.62 10.01
C PRO A 9 -17.15 17.88 9.09
N ASP A 10 -16.98 18.73 8.08
CA ASP A 10 -17.99 19.07 7.08
C ASP A 10 -17.97 18.17 5.83
N ASP A 11 -17.01 17.25 5.71
CA ASP A 11 -16.95 16.29 4.62
C ASP A 11 -18.00 15.17 4.81
N PRO A 12 -18.77 14.80 3.77
CA PRO A 12 -19.79 13.75 3.85
C PRO A 12 -19.28 12.37 4.32
N SER A 13 -17.97 12.11 4.19
CA SER A 13 -17.32 10.87 4.62
C SER A 13 -16.89 10.89 6.09
N TYR A 14 -16.97 12.03 6.78
CA TYR A 14 -16.52 12.17 8.17
C TYR A 14 -17.23 11.20 9.12
N GLY A 15 -16.44 10.40 9.85
CA GLY A 15 -16.95 9.44 10.83
C GLY A 15 -17.51 8.16 10.23
N THR A 16 -17.38 7.96 8.91
CA THR A 16 -17.70 6.69 8.25
C THR A 16 -16.57 5.66 8.44
N TYR A 17 -16.83 4.40 8.11
CA TYR A 17 -15.85 3.32 8.24
C TYR A 17 -14.54 3.67 7.50
N LEU A 18 -13.43 3.74 8.24
CA LEU A 18 -12.08 4.16 7.79
C LEU A 18 -11.87 5.66 7.48
N TYR A 19 -12.86 6.53 7.70
CA TYR A 19 -12.79 7.98 7.45
C TYR A 19 -13.16 8.83 8.68
N GLY A 20 -12.72 8.40 9.86
CA GLY A 20 -12.75 9.22 11.08
C GLY A 20 -11.55 10.18 11.17
N PRO A 21 -11.59 11.19 12.06
CA PRO A 21 -10.44 12.05 12.29
C PRO A 21 -9.26 11.22 12.81
N ASN A 22 -8.04 11.56 12.35
CA ASN A 22 -6.83 10.98 12.93
C ASN A 22 -6.71 11.38 14.41
N LEU A 23 -6.33 10.41 15.25
CA LEU A 23 -5.98 10.66 16.64
C LEU A 23 -4.48 10.91 16.74
N TRP A 24 -4.11 12.12 17.11
CA TRP A 24 -2.72 12.54 17.21
C TRP A 24 -2.23 12.45 18.67
N PRO A 25 -0.94 12.10 18.90
CA PRO A 25 -0.37 12.15 20.23
C PRO A 25 -0.33 13.59 20.76
N ASP A 26 -0.39 13.73 22.09
CA ASP A 26 -0.25 15.02 22.77
C ASP A 26 1.22 15.46 22.78
N MET A 27 1.68 15.99 21.64
CA MET A 27 3.03 16.49 21.41
C MET A 27 3.02 17.55 20.29
N PRO A 28 4.09 18.35 20.12
CA PRO A 28 4.14 19.37 19.07
C PRO A 28 3.91 18.78 17.67
N GLU A 29 3.09 19.44 16.85
CA GLU A 29 2.72 18.94 15.52
C GLU A 29 3.95 18.72 14.62
N GLU A 30 4.96 19.59 14.73
CA GLU A 30 6.21 19.51 13.99
C GLU A 30 7.07 18.28 14.32
N GLU A 31 6.87 17.68 15.51
CA GLU A 31 7.62 16.50 15.92
C GLU A 31 7.00 15.19 15.41
N PHE A 32 5.71 15.21 15.05
CA PHE A 32 5.01 13.98 14.69
C PHE A 32 4.01 14.14 13.54
N LYS A 33 2.97 14.96 13.74
CA LYS A 33 1.89 15.10 12.77
C LYS A 33 2.41 15.58 11.42
N ASN A 34 3.18 16.67 11.38
CA ASN A 34 3.66 17.26 10.13
C ASN A 34 4.63 16.33 9.38
N PRO A 35 5.64 15.70 10.03
CA PRO A 35 6.47 14.69 9.37
C PRO A 35 5.69 13.50 8.84
N ILE A 36 4.72 12.97 9.60
CA ILE A 36 3.91 11.82 9.17
C ILE A 36 3.00 12.17 7.98
N MET A 37 2.40 13.36 7.98
CA MET A 37 1.59 13.83 6.86
C MET A 37 2.44 14.10 5.62
N THR A 38 3.65 14.66 5.78
CA THR A 38 4.62 14.83 4.68
C THR A 38 5.05 13.48 4.10
N TYR A 39 5.40 12.52 4.97
CA TYR A 39 5.70 11.15 4.57
C TYR A 39 4.54 10.52 3.78
N ARG A 40 3.31 10.69 4.27
CA ARG A 40 2.09 10.18 3.60
C ARG A 40 1.93 10.75 2.19
N GLU A 41 2.15 12.04 1.98
CA GLU A 41 2.10 12.66 0.65
C GLU A 41 3.17 12.11 -0.30
N HIS A 42 4.39 11.88 0.18
CA HIS A 42 5.45 11.27 -0.62
C HIS A 42 5.12 9.83 -1.00
N MET A 43 4.60 9.04 -0.06
CA MET A 43 4.21 7.67 -0.33
C MET A 43 3.02 7.60 -1.30
N LEU A 44 2.01 8.46 -1.14
CA LEU A 44 0.90 8.64 -2.09
C LEU A 44 1.39 8.77 -3.53
N ARG A 45 2.36 9.67 -3.74
CA ARG A 45 2.96 9.91 -5.05
C ARG A 45 3.72 8.68 -5.56
N LEU A 46 4.55 8.07 -4.72
CA LEU A 46 5.30 6.86 -5.06
C LEU A 46 4.37 5.72 -5.51
N GLY A 47 3.21 5.55 -4.86
CA GLY A 47 2.30 4.43 -5.20
C GLY A 47 1.57 4.64 -6.48
N THR A 48 1.15 5.88 -6.72
CA THR A 48 0.54 6.26 -7.99
C THR A 48 1.50 5.95 -9.14
N GLU A 49 2.78 6.30 -9.02
CA GLU A 49 3.78 5.98 -10.06
C GLU A 49 4.08 4.48 -10.14
N THR A 50 4.15 3.78 -9.01
CA THR A 50 4.36 2.32 -8.98
C THR A 50 3.24 1.58 -9.71
N ILE A 51 1.99 2.00 -9.50
CA ILE A 51 0.84 1.37 -10.13
C ILE A 51 0.82 1.67 -11.63
N LYS A 52 1.11 2.89 -12.09
CA LYS A 52 1.28 3.18 -13.52
C LYS A 52 2.34 2.29 -14.19
N ILE A 53 3.47 2.04 -13.50
CA ILE A 53 4.50 1.13 -13.98
C ILE A 53 3.97 -0.31 -14.09
N LEU A 54 3.20 -0.77 -13.10
CA LEU A 54 2.52 -2.07 -13.17
C LEU A 54 1.48 -2.11 -14.30
N ALA A 55 0.81 -0.99 -14.62
CA ALA A 55 -0.16 -0.89 -15.71
C ALA A 55 0.48 -1.25 -17.05
N ILE A 56 1.66 -0.66 -17.32
CA ILE A 56 2.46 -0.89 -18.53
C ILE A 56 2.86 -2.37 -18.67
N GLY A 57 3.05 -3.07 -17.55
CA GLY A 57 3.42 -4.49 -17.53
C GLY A 57 2.26 -5.44 -17.88
N LEU A 58 1.03 -4.94 -17.94
CA LEU A 58 -0.15 -5.73 -18.31
C LEU A 58 -0.44 -5.64 -19.81
N PRO A 59 -1.12 -6.64 -20.39
CA PRO A 59 -1.52 -6.62 -21.80
C PRO A 59 -2.71 -5.68 -22.09
N TYR A 60 -2.95 -4.70 -21.23
CA TYR A 60 -4.08 -3.75 -21.29
C TYR A 60 -3.58 -2.32 -21.50
N SER A 61 -4.47 -1.34 -21.64
CA SER A 61 -4.08 0.07 -21.78
C SER A 61 -3.43 0.61 -20.50
N ASP A 62 -2.57 1.62 -20.63
CA ASP A 62 -1.75 2.18 -19.54
C ASP A 62 -2.57 2.98 -18.50
N ASP A 63 -3.81 3.34 -18.83
CA ASP A 63 -4.80 3.98 -17.97
C ASP A 63 -5.63 3.00 -17.12
N VAL A 64 -5.37 1.69 -17.24
CA VAL A 64 -6.18 0.62 -16.60
C VAL A 64 -6.35 0.78 -15.10
N PHE A 65 -5.46 1.52 -14.46
CA PHE A 65 -5.42 1.71 -13.01
C PHE A 65 -5.89 3.07 -12.53
N ASP A 66 -6.29 3.98 -13.41
CA ASP A 66 -6.65 5.36 -13.05
C ASP A 66 -7.79 5.44 -12.03
N ASP A 67 -8.70 4.45 -12.00
CA ASP A 67 -9.81 4.36 -11.04
C ASP A 67 -9.45 3.71 -9.68
N PHE A 68 -8.26 3.12 -9.55
CA PHE A 68 -7.93 2.17 -8.48
C PHE A 68 -6.74 2.57 -7.58
N MET A 69 -6.06 3.68 -7.86
CA MET A 69 -4.81 4.00 -7.15
C MET A 69 -5.01 4.80 -5.87
N ARG A 70 -4.42 4.35 -4.73
CA ARG A 70 -3.89 5.21 -3.64
C ARG A 70 -3.16 4.42 -2.54
N ASP A 71 -1.84 4.65 -2.34
CA ASP A 71 -0.98 4.40 -1.13
C ASP A 71 0.03 3.19 -0.87
N PRO A 72 1.30 3.06 -1.37
CA PRO A 72 2.14 1.82 -1.27
C PRO A 72 3.13 1.68 -0.05
N VAL A 73 3.61 0.48 0.30
CA VAL A 73 4.41 0.20 1.54
C VAL A 73 5.89 0.68 1.53
N ALA A 74 6.43 1.06 2.71
CA ALA A 74 7.87 1.25 2.96
C ALA A 74 8.43 0.35 4.09
N ALA A 75 9.71 0.01 4.01
CA ALA A 75 10.47 -0.66 5.06
C ALA A 75 11.74 0.13 5.39
N HIS A 76 12.20 0.06 6.65
CA HIS A 76 13.46 0.72 7.08
C HIS A 76 14.68 -0.16 6.79
N PRO A 77 15.87 0.44 6.53
CA PRO A 77 17.13 -0.29 6.36
C PRO A 77 17.60 -1.01 7.63
N GLY A 78 18.36 -2.10 7.45
CA GLY A 78 19.16 -2.75 8.51
C GLY A 78 18.44 -3.75 9.42
N GLN A 79 17.18 -4.11 9.15
CA GLN A 79 16.40 -4.97 10.06
C GLN A 79 15.70 -6.11 9.33
N GLU A 80 16.42 -7.23 9.27
CA GLU A 80 15.96 -8.49 8.70
C GLU A 80 14.71 -9.02 9.42
N GLY A 81 14.05 -9.99 8.79
CA GLY A 81 12.92 -10.72 9.38
C GLY A 81 11.70 -10.80 8.48
N LEU A 82 11.56 -9.93 7.48
CA LEU A 82 10.51 -10.08 6.47
C LEU A 82 10.79 -11.32 5.60
N GLN A 83 9.80 -12.17 5.44
CA GLN A 83 9.87 -13.38 4.64
C GLN A 83 8.62 -13.49 3.74
N VAL A 84 8.79 -14.05 2.55
CA VAL A 84 7.70 -14.38 1.62
C VAL A 84 7.63 -15.90 1.42
N LEU A 85 6.43 -16.46 1.36
CA LEU A 85 6.25 -17.87 1.06
C LEU A 85 6.45 -18.11 -0.43
N HIS A 86 7.32 -19.04 -0.80
CA HIS A 86 7.47 -19.54 -2.16
C HIS A 86 6.61 -20.81 -2.34
N PRO A 87 5.43 -20.72 -2.98
CA PRO A 87 4.44 -21.80 -2.92
C PRO A 87 4.93 -23.12 -3.52
N ALA A 88 5.72 -23.06 -4.59
CA ALA A 88 6.22 -24.28 -5.25
C ALA A 88 7.33 -25.00 -4.45
N LEU A 89 7.97 -24.30 -3.51
CA LEU A 89 9.01 -24.86 -2.65
C LEU A 89 8.51 -25.13 -1.22
N ASP A 90 7.28 -24.70 -0.92
CA ASP A 90 6.69 -24.67 0.43
C ASP A 90 7.66 -24.12 1.49
N SER A 91 8.36 -23.03 1.13
CA SER A 91 9.44 -22.48 1.95
C SER A 91 9.35 -20.97 2.07
N TRP A 92 9.74 -20.46 3.24
CA TRP A 92 9.82 -19.03 3.51
C TRP A 92 11.17 -18.48 3.05
N ILE A 93 11.14 -17.58 2.08
CA ILE A 93 12.32 -16.93 1.53
C ILE A 93 12.51 -15.57 2.23
N PRO A 94 13.68 -15.28 2.81
CA PRO A 94 13.99 -13.97 3.36
C PRO A 94 13.95 -12.88 2.28
N VAL A 95 13.33 -11.75 2.62
CA VAL A 95 13.43 -10.53 1.81
C VAL A 95 14.65 -9.75 2.31
N PRO A 96 15.70 -9.59 1.50
CA PRO A 96 16.89 -8.87 1.93
C PRO A 96 16.54 -7.41 2.22
N THR A 97 17.12 -6.86 3.28
CA THR A 97 16.97 -5.44 3.57
C THR A 97 18.06 -4.67 2.83
N VAL A 98 17.67 -3.93 1.80
CA VAL A 98 18.60 -3.09 1.02
C VAL A 98 18.38 -1.64 1.43
N GLU A 99 19.47 -0.96 1.80
CA GLU A 99 19.42 0.44 2.19
C GLU A 99 18.85 1.31 1.06
N ASN A 100 18.06 2.32 1.41
CA ASN A 100 17.41 3.24 0.47
C ASN A 100 16.50 2.55 -0.57
N THR A 101 15.86 1.44 -0.19
CA THR A 101 14.88 0.75 -1.03
C THR A 101 13.51 0.61 -0.35
N TYR A 102 12.48 0.50 -1.17
CA TYR A 102 11.12 0.16 -0.75
C TYR A 102 10.84 -1.30 -1.07
N VAL A 103 10.22 -2.02 -0.13
CA VAL A 103 9.61 -3.33 -0.42
C VAL A 103 8.16 -3.09 -0.81
N VAL A 104 7.80 -3.46 -2.04
CA VAL A 104 6.44 -3.33 -2.57
C VAL A 104 5.85 -4.73 -2.74
N ASN A 105 4.68 -4.96 -2.16
CA ASN A 105 3.91 -6.20 -2.35
C ASN A 105 2.53 -5.90 -2.93
N VAL A 106 2.00 -6.87 -3.67
CA VAL A 106 0.65 -6.83 -4.23
C VAL A 106 -0.33 -7.36 -3.18
N GLY A 107 -1.45 -6.67 -2.99
CA GLY A 107 -2.55 -7.13 -2.15
C GLY A 107 -3.59 -7.95 -2.91
N ASP A 108 -4.47 -8.63 -2.16
CA ASP A 108 -5.50 -9.52 -2.74
C ASP A 108 -6.42 -8.81 -3.72
N VAL A 109 -6.74 -7.55 -3.48
CA VAL A 109 -7.62 -6.75 -4.33
C VAL A 109 -7.03 -6.59 -5.74
N LEU A 110 -5.78 -6.12 -5.84
CA LEU A 110 -5.09 -5.98 -7.13
C LEU A 110 -4.85 -7.34 -7.80
N SER A 111 -4.61 -8.38 -7.00
CA SER A 111 -4.45 -9.74 -7.52
C SER A 111 -5.73 -10.28 -8.16
N ALA A 112 -6.87 -10.12 -7.49
CA ALA A 112 -8.17 -10.50 -8.01
C ALA A 112 -8.54 -9.66 -9.25
N TRP A 113 -8.29 -8.36 -9.19
CA TRP A 113 -8.60 -7.46 -10.29
C TRP A 113 -7.81 -7.80 -11.55
N THR A 114 -6.52 -8.13 -11.42
CA THR A 114 -5.66 -8.55 -12.54
C THR A 114 -5.78 -10.03 -12.91
N LYS A 115 -6.78 -10.75 -12.37
CA LYS A 115 -6.99 -12.20 -12.59
C LYS A 115 -5.73 -13.04 -12.31
N GLY A 116 -4.95 -12.65 -11.30
CA GLY A 116 -3.75 -13.34 -10.87
C GLY A 116 -2.49 -13.13 -11.73
N GLN A 117 -2.51 -12.18 -12.68
CA GLN A 117 -1.29 -11.75 -13.38
C GLN A 117 -0.29 -11.16 -12.39
N TYR A 118 -0.78 -10.35 -11.45
CA TYR A 118 -0.04 -10.01 -10.24
C TYR A 118 -0.56 -10.84 -9.06
N ARG A 119 0.36 -11.42 -8.29
CA ARG A 119 0.03 -12.35 -7.20
C ARG A 119 0.21 -11.69 -5.85
N SER A 120 -0.80 -11.83 -5.00
CA SER A 120 -0.69 -11.56 -3.58
C SER A 120 0.14 -12.66 -2.92
N ALA A 121 1.36 -12.32 -2.48
CA ALA A 121 2.26 -13.27 -1.84
C ALA A 121 2.04 -13.28 -0.33
N LEU A 122 1.88 -14.48 0.24
CA LEU A 122 1.90 -14.65 1.69
C LEU A 122 3.26 -14.19 2.22
N HIS A 123 3.24 -13.34 3.23
CA HIS A 123 4.43 -12.80 3.87
C HIS A 123 4.27 -12.82 5.39
N ARG A 124 5.39 -12.92 6.10
CA ARG A 124 5.44 -12.87 7.56
C ARG A 124 6.66 -12.12 8.03
N VAL A 125 6.65 -11.69 9.28
CA VAL A 125 7.84 -11.18 9.96
C VAL A 125 8.24 -12.18 11.03
N ASN A 126 9.46 -12.69 10.93
CA ASN A 126 10.11 -13.46 11.98
C ASN A 126 11.24 -12.60 12.57
N ASN A 127 11.01 -12.05 13.76
CA ASN A 127 12.03 -11.26 14.45
C ASN A 127 12.81 -12.17 15.41
N GLU A 128 13.98 -12.63 14.98
CA GLU A 128 14.87 -13.46 15.80
C GLU A 128 15.85 -12.64 16.63
N SER A 129 15.89 -11.31 16.43
CA SER A 129 16.76 -10.45 17.23
C SER A 129 16.22 -10.29 18.66
N THR A 130 17.06 -10.61 19.63
CA THR A 130 16.77 -10.42 21.06
C THR A 130 17.40 -9.15 21.64
N THR A 131 18.19 -8.43 20.83
CA THR A 131 18.99 -7.28 21.28
C THR A 131 18.64 -5.98 20.56
N ASN A 132 17.93 -6.04 19.42
CA ASN A 132 17.61 -4.88 18.61
C ASN A 132 16.10 -4.77 18.37
N ASP A 133 15.54 -3.59 18.61
CA ASP A 133 14.17 -3.27 18.23
C ASP A 133 14.04 -3.17 16.72
N ARG A 134 12.95 -3.69 16.15
CA ARG A 134 12.64 -3.59 14.72
C ARG A 134 11.50 -2.60 14.45
N TYR A 135 11.75 -1.61 13.60
CA TYR A 135 10.80 -0.61 13.14
C TYR A 135 10.52 -0.77 11.64
N SER A 136 9.25 -0.67 11.26
CA SER A 136 8.81 -0.59 9.86
C SER A 136 7.54 0.23 9.78
N ILE A 137 7.38 1.02 8.71
CA ILE A 137 6.22 1.89 8.51
C ILE A 137 5.47 1.41 7.26
N PRO A 138 4.52 0.46 7.41
CA PRO A 138 3.73 0.03 6.28
C PRO A 138 2.70 1.09 5.88
N PHE A 139 2.49 1.23 4.57
CA PHE A 139 1.51 2.12 3.97
C PHE A 139 0.72 1.33 2.92
N PHE A 140 -0.61 1.34 3.00
CA PHE A 140 -1.46 0.37 2.30
C PHE A 140 -2.28 1.01 1.19
N LEU A 141 -2.15 0.46 -0.04
CA LEU A 141 -2.64 1.10 -1.25
C LEU A 141 -4.05 0.59 -1.52
N ASP A 142 -5.06 1.26 -0.97
CA ASP A 142 -6.45 0.85 -1.12
C ASP A 142 -7.12 1.57 -2.31
N GLY A 143 -7.81 0.81 -3.16
CA GLY A 143 -8.68 1.37 -4.20
C GLY A 143 -9.89 2.10 -3.63
N THR A 144 -10.60 2.86 -4.47
CA THR A 144 -11.81 3.59 -4.05
C THR A 144 -12.82 2.62 -3.44
N MET A 145 -13.18 2.81 -2.16
CA MET A 145 -14.04 1.88 -1.41
C MET A 145 -15.44 1.66 -2.04
N PHE A 146 -15.88 2.57 -2.90
CA PHE A 146 -17.16 2.50 -3.61
C PHE A 146 -17.02 2.08 -5.08
N ALA A 147 -15.80 1.79 -5.56
CA ALA A 147 -15.63 1.27 -6.92
C ALA A 147 -16.17 -0.16 -6.98
N VAL A 148 -17.12 -0.39 -7.90
CA VAL A 148 -17.57 -1.75 -8.23
C VAL A 148 -16.45 -2.42 -9.01
N MET A 149 -15.69 -3.27 -8.32
CA MET A 149 -14.60 -4.00 -8.94
C MET A 149 -15.12 -5.20 -9.72
N SER A 150 -14.90 -5.19 -11.03
CA SER A 150 -15.04 -6.37 -11.89
C SER A 150 -13.65 -6.82 -12.33
N PRO A 151 -13.35 -8.13 -12.35
CA PRO A 151 -12.06 -8.64 -12.83
C PRO A 151 -11.76 -8.12 -14.24
N LEU A 152 -10.52 -7.69 -14.51
CA LEU A 152 -10.14 -7.14 -15.80
C LEU A 152 -10.38 -8.15 -16.92
N ASP A 153 -11.41 -7.92 -17.73
CA ASP A 153 -11.77 -8.69 -18.92
C ASP A 153 -11.52 -7.92 -20.21
N GLY A 154 -10.93 -6.73 -20.11
CA GLY A 154 -10.68 -5.83 -21.24
C GLY A 154 -11.90 -5.03 -21.68
N SER A 155 -13.03 -5.06 -20.95
CA SER A 155 -14.26 -4.36 -21.34
C SER A 155 -14.51 -3.02 -20.63
N LEU A 156 -13.59 -2.55 -19.77
CA LEU A 156 -13.71 -1.23 -19.13
C LEU A 156 -13.54 -0.15 -20.21
N THR A 157 -14.66 0.28 -20.76
CA THR A 157 -14.74 1.50 -21.56
C THR A 157 -15.03 2.62 -20.57
N LEU A 158 -14.17 3.63 -20.50
CA LEU A 158 -14.44 4.86 -19.76
C LEU A 158 -15.82 5.38 -20.17
N GLN A 159 -16.80 5.34 -19.26
CA GLN A 159 -18.01 6.14 -19.43
C GLN A 159 -17.66 7.57 -19.08
N THR A 160 -17.34 8.36 -20.10
CA THR A 160 -17.26 9.80 -19.99
C THR A 160 -18.67 10.36 -19.76
N GLY A 161 -18.91 10.86 -18.55
CA GLY A 161 -20.06 11.67 -18.19
C GLY A 161 -19.64 13.12 -17.95
#